data_AF-A0A4U8V1U2-F1
#
_entry.id   AF-A0A4U8V1U2-F1
#
_cell.length_a   1.000
_cell.length_b   1.000
_cell.length_c   1.000
_cell.angle_alpha   90.00
_cell.angle_beta   90.00
_cell.angle_gamma   90.00
#
_symmetry.space_group_name_H-M   'P 1'
#
loop_
_entity.id
_entity.type
_entity.pdbx_description
1 polymer ?
#
loop_
_entity_poly.entity_id
_entity_poly.type
_entity_poly.pdbx_seq_one_letter_code
_entity_poly.pdbx_strand_id
1 'polypeptide(L)'
;MIDVVCTQKRRPQISQRWTDKSNPAISSYCVLMSECWSEKPANRHTALKIKITLDNLLKTMQEERSKMQSRESAECSNDSGVRGLALPTNS
;
A
#
# COMPACT_ATOMS: atom_id res chain seq x y z
N MET A 1 -6.94 30.63 7.33
CA MET A 1 -5.97 29.54 7.01
C MET A 1 -4.81 29.52 8.01
N ILE A 2 -4.17 30.67 8.29
CA ILE A 2 -3.06 30.78 9.25
C ILE A 2 -3.44 30.25 10.64
N ASP A 3 -4.60 30.61 11.19
CA ASP A 3 -4.99 30.17 12.53
C ASP A 3 -5.11 28.65 12.68
N VAL A 4 -5.66 27.96 11.68
CA VAL A 4 -5.85 26.51 11.73
C VAL A 4 -4.50 25.77 11.66
N VAL A 5 -3.57 26.26 10.84
CA VAL A 5 -2.31 25.57 10.53
C VAL A 5 -1.19 25.96 11.49
N CYS A 6 -1.08 27.25 11.85
CA CYS A 6 -0.01 27.82 12.65
C CYS A 6 -0.37 27.86 14.14
N THR A 7 -1.60 28.24 14.48
CA THR A 7 -2.03 28.37 15.89
C THR A 7 -2.58 27.04 16.42
N GLN A 8 -3.53 26.43 15.71
CA GLN A 8 -4.15 25.15 16.11
C GLN A 8 -3.33 23.93 15.69
N LYS A 9 -2.26 24.12 14.90
CA LYS A 9 -1.37 23.05 14.40
C LYS A 9 -2.09 21.89 13.71
N ARG A 10 -3.27 22.13 13.15
CA ARG A 10 -4.05 21.09 12.49
C ARG A 10 -3.51 20.79 11.09
N ARG A 11 -3.57 19.51 10.73
CA ARG A 11 -3.28 18.98 9.40
C ARG A 11 -4.41 18.04 8.97
N PRO A 12 -4.56 17.77 7.66
CA PRO A 12 -5.51 16.76 7.19
C PRO A 12 -5.32 15.44 7.94
N GLN A 13 -6.43 14.85 8.39
CA GLN A 13 -6.39 13.56 9.08
C GLN A 13 -6.18 12.44 8.08
N ILE A 14 -5.21 11.57 8.36
CA ILE A 14 -4.97 10.37 7.56
C ILE A 14 -5.79 9.23 8.19
N SER A 15 -6.65 8.60 7.38
CA SER A 15 -7.47 7.47 7.86
C SER A 15 -6.59 6.28 8.27
N GLN A 16 -6.95 5.61 9.36
CA GLN A 16 -6.25 4.40 9.81
C GLN A 16 -6.21 3.30 8.73
N ARG A 17 -7.22 3.25 7.86
CA ARG A 17 -7.27 2.33 6.72
C ARG A 17 -6.09 2.50 5.76
N TRP A 18 -5.53 3.71 5.67
CA TRP A 18 -4.42 4.02 4.76
C TRP A 18 -3.05 3.76 5.40
N THR A 19 -2.99 3.78 6.73
CA THR A 19 -1.77 3.46 7.50
C THR A 19 -1.65 1.98 7.85
N ASP A 20 -2.71 1.21 7.61
CA ASP A 20 -2.72 -0.23 7.85
C ASP A 20 -1.66 -0.97 7.02
N LYS A 21 -1.13 -2.06 7.57
CA LYS A 21 -0.05 -2.86 6.97
C LYS A 21 -0.49 -3.64 5.73
N SER A 22 -1.79 -3.69 5.45
CA SER A 22 -2.33 -4.31 4.23
C SER A 22 -1.81 -3.65 2.94
N ASN A 23 -1.54 -2.34 2.97
CA ASN A 23 -1.13 -1.59 1.79
C ASN A 23 0.15 -0.78 2.09
N PRO A 24 1.34 -1.41 2.03
CA PRO A 24 2.60 -0.75 2.38
C PRO A 24 2.87 0.49 1.54
N ALA A 25 2.47 0.49 0.25
CA ALA A 25 2.65 1.65 -0.62
C ALA A 25 1.82 2.87 -0.17
N ILE A 26 0.56 2.65 0.21
CA ILE A 26 -0.33 3.72 0.70
C ILE A 26 0.19 4.25 2.05
N SER A 27 0.64 3.34 2.92
CA SER A 27 1.21 3.70 4.21
C SER A 27 2.47 4.56 4.06
N SER A 28 3.40 4.19 3.17
CA SER A 28 4.59 4.99 2.86
C SER A 28 4.25 6.35 2.24
N TYR A 29 3.23 6.43 1.38
CA TYR A 29 2.75 7.71 0.85
C TYR A 29 2.18 8.61 1.95
N CYS A 30 1.45 8.03 2.91
CA CYS A 30 0.92 8.74 4.07
C CYS A 30 2.04 9.33 4.96
N VAL A 31 3.12 8.56 5.17
CA VAL A 31 4.31 9.05 5.87
C VAL A 31 4.93 10.23 5.12
N LEU A 32 5.11 10.12 3.80
CA LEU A 32 5.66 11.21 2.98
C LEU A 32 4.84 12.50 3.11
N MET A 33 3.50 12.41 3.07
CA MET A 33 2.62 13.57 3.30
C MET A 33 2.86 14.18 4.68
N SER A 34 3.01 13.34 5.71
CA SER A 34 3.21 13.79 7.08
C SER A 34 4.51 14.56 7.29
N GLU A 35 5.56 14.15 6.59
CA GLU A 35 6.87 14.82 6.59
C GLU A 35 6.84 16.14 5.82
N CYS A 36 6.07 16.21 4.71
CA CYS A 36 5.95 17.40 3.88
C CYS A 36 5.26 18.58 4.61
N TRP A 37 4.31 18.30 5.49
CA TRP A 37 3.61 19.35 6.26
C TRP A 37 4.13 19.52 7.70
N SER A 38 5.34 19.03 7.97
CA SER A 38 5.98 19.15 9.28
C SER A 38 6.00 20.60 9.80
N GLU A 39 5.87 20.76 11.11
CA GLU A 39 5.95 22.07 11.79
C GLU A 39 7.32 22.72 11.54
N LYS A 40 8.40 21.93 11.58
CA LYS A 40 9.77 22.40 11.33
C LYS A 40 10.04 22.42 9.81
N PRO A 41 10.35 23.60 9.22
CA PRO A 41 10.65 23.68 7.78
C PRO A 41 11.84 22.81 7.36
N ALA A 42 12.84 22.67 8.23
CA ALA A 42 14.03 21.84 7.99
C ALA A 42 13.72 20.34 7.84
N ASN A 43 12.57 19.87 8.33
CA ASN A 43 12.14 18.48 8.21
C ASN A 43 11.36 18.22 6.91
N ARG A 44 10.99 19.26 6.17
CA ARG A 44 10.23 19.11 4.92
C ARG A 44 11.17 18.67 3.82
N HIS A 45 10.70 17.74 2.99
CA HIS A 45 11.47 17.30 1.84
C HIS A 45 11.52 18.39 0.76
N THR A 46 12.62 18.38 0.01
CA THR A 46 12.71 19.15 -1.24
C THR A 46 11.87 18.48 -2.32
N ALA A 47 11.48 19.24 -3.34
CA ALA A 47 10.76 18.69 -4.49
C ALA A 47 11.51 17.53 -5.16
N LEU A 48 12.84 17.62 -5.26
CA LEU A 48 13.68 16.55 -5.79
C LEU A 48 13.57 15.26 -4.96
N LYS A 49 13.64 15.39 -3.63
CA LYS A 49 13.52 14.23 -2.73
C LYS A 49 12.13 13.61 -2.81
N ILE A 50 11.08 14.42 -2.89
CA ILE A 50 9.70 13.94 -3.10
C ILE A 50 9.61 13.13 -4.40
N LYS A 51 10.13 13.65 -5.51
CA LYS A 51 10.14 12.95 -6.81
C LYS A 51 10.81 11.57 -6.69
N ILE A 52 12.03 11.54 -6.14
CA ILE A 52 12.80 10.30 -5.98
C ILE A 52 12.03 9.29 -5.11
N THR A 53 11.41 9.75 -4.02
CA THR A 53 10.61 8.88 -3.15
C THR A 53 9.40 8.30 -3.87
N LEU A 54 8.69 9.11 -4.67
CA LEU A 54 7.53 8.64 -5.45
C LEU A 54 7.94 7.65 -6.55
N ASP A 55 9.06 7.91 -7.24
CA ASP A 55 9.60 6.98 -8.24
C ASP A 55 9.95 5.62 -7.61
N ASN A 56 10.52 5.62 -6.40
CA ASN A 56 10.81 4.38 -5.67
C ASN A 56 9.54 3.65 -5.23
N LEU A 57 8.54 4.38 -4.74
CA LEU A 57 7.24 3.81 -4.37
C LEU A 57 6.57 3.11 -5.56
N LEU A 58 6.60 3.75 -6.73
CA LEU A 58 6.04 3.21 -7.96
C LEU A 58 6.74 1.92 -8.39
N LYS A 59 8.07 1.88 -8.31
CA LYS A 59 8.86 0.67 -8.59
C LYS A 59 8.46 -0.48 -7.68
N THR A 60 8.37 -0.24 -6.37
CA THR A 60 7.92 -1.27 -5.42
C THR A 60 6.53 -1.79 -5.76
N MET A 61 5.59 -0.92 -6.12
CA MET A 61 4.25 -1.35 -6.54
C MET A 61 4.26 -2.21 -7.82
N GLN A 62 5.14 -1.90 -8.77
CA GLN A 62 5.30 -2.67 -10.01
C GLN A 62 5.96 -4.03 -9.77
N GLU A 63 6.93 -4.09 -8.86
CA GLU A 63 7.58 -5.33 -8.44
C GLU A 63 6.59 -6.27 -7.74
N GLU A 64 5.79 -5.74 -6.80
CA GLU A 64 4.75 -6.53 -6.12
C GLU A 64 3.70 -7.06 -7.10
N ARG A 65 3.31 -6.26 -8.10
CA ARG A 65 2.42 -6.71 -9.18
C ARG A 65 3.03 -7.87 -9.98
N SER A 66 4.30 -7.74 -10.35
CA SER A 66 5.02 -8.78 -11.11
C SER A 66 5.12 -10.09 -10.32
N LYS A 67 5.30 -10.03 -8.99
CA LYS A 67 5.32 -11.19 -8.09
C LYS A 67 3.96 -11.87 -7.94
N MET A 68 2.86 -11.10 -7.92
CA MET A 68 1.52 -11.69 -7.88
C MET A 68 1.21 -12.47 -9.17
N GLN A 69 1.64 -11.93 -10.31
CA GLN A 69 1.43 -12.55 -11.62
C GLN A 69 2.21 -13.87 -11.81
N SER A 70 3.40 -13.98 -11.20
CA SER A 70 4.15 -15.24 -11.18
C SER A 70 3.60 -16.27 -10.19
N ARG A 71 2.96 -15.84 -9.09
CA ARG A 71 2.29 -16.73 -8.13
C ARG A 71 1.03 -17.38 -8.67
N GLU A 72 0.18 -16.63 -9.38
CA GLU A 72 -1.01 -17.18 -10.06
C GLU A 72 -0.67 -18.30 -11.05
N SER A 73 0.48 -18.20 -11.71
CA SER A 73 0.94 -19.23 -12.67
C SER A 73 1.37 -20.53 -11.99
N ALA A 74 1.76 -20.50 -10.72
CA ALA A 74 2.15 -21.69 -9.96
C ALA A 74 0.96 -22.40 -9.28
N GLU A 75 -0.15 -21.68 -9.02
CA GLU A 75 -1.36 -22.24 -8.41
C GLU A 75 -2.24 -23.04 -9.39
N CYS A 76 -2.14 -22.79 -10.70
CA CYS A 76 -2.88 -23.54 -11.72
C CYS A 76 -2.43 -25.01 -11.87
N SER A 77 -1.39 -25.46 -11.16
CA SER A 77 -0.90 -26.84 -11.22
C SER A 77 -1.43 -27.77 -10.12
N ASN A 78 -2.15 -27.27 -9.12
CA ASN A 78 -2.52 -28.06 -7.93
C ASN A 78 -4.02 -28.31 -7.71
N ASP A 79 -4.93 -27.85 -8.58
CA ASP A 79 -6.38 -28.12 -8.46
C ASP A 79 -6.85 -29.39 -9.22
N SER A 80 -6.02 -30.45 -9.26
CA SER A 80 -6.39 -31.75 -9.85
C SER A 80 -6.81 -32.82 -8.84
N GLY A 81 -7.16 -32.44 -7.61
CA GLY A 81 -7.83 -33.34 -6.65
C GLY A 81 -8.48 -32.50 -5.55
N VAL A 82 -9.77 -32.53 -5.29
CA VAL A 82 -10.64 -33.68 -5.05
C VAL A 82 -12.10 -33.21 -5.21
N ARG A 83 -12.91 -33.93 -5.99
CA ARG A 83 -14.38 -34.05 -5.78
C ARG A 83 -14.90 -35.32 -6.47
N GLY A 84 -14.53 -36.46 -5.91
CA GLY A 84 -15.22 -37.72 -6.18
C GLY A 84 -16.61 -37.66 -5.55
N LEU A 85 -17.64 -37.45 -6.36
CA LEU A 85 -19.02 -37.77 -5.99
C LEU A 85 -19.24 -39.25 -6.29
N ALA A 86 -19.00 -40.12 -5.31
CA ALA A 86 -19.46 -41.50 -5.36
C ALA A 86 -20.96 -41.51 -5.02
N LEU A 87 -21.80 -41.80 -6.01
CA LEU A 87 -23.19 -42.22 -5.79
C LEU A 87 -23.19 -43.68 -5.29
N PRO A 88 -23.91 -44.03 -4.20
CA PRO A 88 -24.08 -45.41 -3.83
C PRO A 88 -25.21 -46.04 -4.67
N THR A 89 -24.87 -47.03 -5.49
CA THR A 89 -25.84 -47.97 -6.06
C THR A 89 -26.20 -48.99 -4.97
N ASN A 90 -27.46 -49.02 -4.55
CA ASN A 90 -27.99 -50.08 -3.68
C ASN A 90 -28.88 -51.00 -4.51
N SER A 91 -28.66 -52.32 -4.38
CA SER A 91 -29.49 -53.39 -4.94
C SER A 91 -30.70 -53.71 -4.05
#